data_AF-A0A6J8CHC8-F1
#
_entry.id   AF-A0A6J8CHC8-F1
#
_cell.length_a   1.000
_cell.length_b   1.000
_cell.length_c   1.000
_cell.angle_alpha   90.00
_cell.angle_beta   90.00
_cell.angle_gamma   90.00
#
_symmetry.space_group_name_H-M   'P 1'
#
loop_
_entity.id
_entity.type
_entity.pdbx_description
1 polymer ?
#
loop_
_entity_poly.entity_id
_entity_poly.type
_entity_poly.pdbx_seq_one_letter_code
_entity_poly.pdbx_strand_id
1 'polypeptide(L)'
;MLKVGADINAQNMYGETILSMTVDPKILKILLKFNPDFNVKDRWGRCTLLSLMKYPISDLLETLLVEVKVDVNTSDIYGSTPLHFAAYHNYEEQIKILLKYDADVNARDNLQERPLDTAKRHKSFRCIALFKAVDRTKQGYTLIYTRIPTFEEILCELPEIIISSSIQSPQDIQTLLHLPLNLKDFMNYLLESYHIGSRKNNSEVDSVTFEVNNLVTSLCTQIGKYDSRFEMSVFPTGSMAEGTKIDRPDEFDFMLCLDKLFSEYLQRELNEPHLWKEGNLYFNVKNKFRIRLHKPVFTFGVYWCGSVYKQLKISIDLVPAVYKRGWWPKNIDVDTIPLVSPDIKAAACFLILQTKVLQISVNNSHCISQTCNTEDNIEELAKKRMLRISAAPAEICLMKSIPNKFRQAYILAKILKNVCPEINVETKQYGLEQLDMEYARPRRTKPSEFLKS
;
A
#
# COMPACT_ATOMS: atom_id res chain seq x y z
N MET A 1 15.45 13.76 -36.94
CA MET A 1 14.76 15.02 -36.58
C MET A 1 15.75 16.09 -36.15
N LEU A 2 16.48 15.95 -35.04
CA LEU A 2 17.45 16.96 -34.58
C LEU A 2 18.54 17.33 -35.61
N LYS A 3 19.11 16.34 -36.32
CA LYS A 3 20.06 16.59 -37.42
C LYS A 3 19.50 17.42 -38.59
N VAL A 4 18.18 17.48 -38.73
CA VAL A 4 17.47 18.18 -39.81
C VAL A 4 16.83 19.48 -39.28
N GLY A 5 17.24 19.95 -38.09
CA GLY A 5 16.82 21.24 -37.53
C GLY A 5 15.53 21.23 -36.70
N ALA A 6 15.07 20.07 -36.23
CA ALA A 6 13.97 20.05 -35.25
C ALA A 6 14.38 20.78 -33.97
N ASP A 7 13.50 21.66 -33.48
CA ASP A 7 13.72 22.39 -32.22
C ASP A 7 13.70 21.41 -31.03
N ILE A 8 14.84 21.30 -30.35
CA ILE A 8 15.01 20.42 -29.19
C ILE A 8 14.25 20.92 -27.95
N ASN A 9 13.93 22.21 -27.91
CA ASN A 9 13.22 22.85 -26.81
C ASN A 9 11.73 23.03 -27.11
N ALA A 10 11.22 22.47 -28.22
CA ALA A 10 9.81 22.51 -28.56
C ALA A 10 8.95 21.96 -27.41
N GLN A 11 7.96 22.73 -26.99
CA GLN A 11 7.06 22.39 -25.91
C GLN A 11 5.75 21.79 -26.44
N ASN A 12 5.26 20.73 -25.79
CA ASN A 12 3.94 20.19 -26.07
C ASN A 12 2.81 21.06 -25.45
N MET A 13 1.56 20.62 -25.55
CA MET A 13 0.42 21.34 -24.97
C MET A 13 0.45 21.47 -23.44
N TYR A 14 1.37 20.81 -22.73
CA TYR A 14 1.57 20.93 -21.29
C TYR A 14 2.80 21.77 -20.93
N GLY A 15 3.51 22.33 -21.92
CA GLY A 15 4.76 23.04 -21.71
C GLY A 15 5.97 22.11 -21.54
N GLU A 16 5.83 20.81 -21.76
CA GLU A 16 6.90 19.84 -21.57
C GLU A 16 7.76 19.75 -22.82
N THR A 17 9.08 19.77 -22.64
CA THR A 17 10.06 19.49 -23.69
C THR A 17 10.35 17.98 -23.78
N ILE A 18 10.96 17.54 -24.87
CA ILE A 18 11.40 16.14 -25.01
C ILE A 18 12.34 15.72 -23.85
N LEU A 19 13.17 16.64 -23.35
CA LEU A 19 14.04 16.40 -22.20
C LEU A 19 13.26 16.06 -20.93
N SER A 20 12.22 16.83 -20.63
CA SER A 20 11.42 16.68 -19.41
C SER A 20 10.62 15.37 -19.31
N MET A 21 10.58 14.59 -20.40
CA MET A 21 9.94 13.28 -20.50
C MET A 21 10.95 12.13 -20.72
N THR A 22 12.25 12.43 -20.90
CA THR A 22 13.26 11.43 -21.24
C THR A 22 13.88 10.83 -19.98
N VAL A 23 13.47 9.59 -19.66
CA VAL A 23 14.04 8.81 -18.54
C VAL A 23 15.11 7.80 -18.98
N ASP A 24 15.26 7.54 -20.28
CA ASP A 24 16.26 6.62 -20.83
C ASP A 24 17.63 7.33 -20.96
N PRO A 25 18.69 6.87 -20.25
CA PRO A 25 20.02 7.46 -20.33
C PRO A 25 20.62 7.47 -21.75
N LYS A 26 20.30 6.47 -22.60
CA LYS A 26 20.79 6.41 -23.98
C LYS A 26 20.21 7.55 -24.80
N ILE A 27 18.92 7.82 -24.63
CA ILE A 27 18.24 8.93 -25.32
C ILE A 27 18.78 10.26 -24.79
N LEU A 28 18.94 10.41 -23.46
CA LEU A 28 19.52 11.65 -22.90
C LEU A 28 20.91 11.95 -23.48
N LYS A 29 21.80 10.94 -23.58
CA LYS A 29 23.13 11.10 -24.20
C LYS A 29 23.08 11.55 -25.66
N ILE A 30 22.05 11.17 -26.40
CA ILE A 30 21.84 11.66 -27.78
C ILE A 30 21.40 13.12 -27.74
N LEU A 31 20.45 13.46 -26.87
CA LEU A 31 19.90 14.82 -26.74
C LEU A 31 20.97 15.83 -26.30
N LEU A 32 21.86 15.46 -25.38
CA LEU A 32 22.95 16.31 -24.88
C LEU A 32 23.89 16.81 -25.98
N LYS A 33 24.03 16.08 -27.09
CA LYS A 33 24.87 16.49 -28.24
C LYS A 33 24.34 17.72 -28.98
N PHE A 34 23.11 18.12 -28.72
CA PHE A 34 22.43 19.24 -29.37
C PHE A 34 22.20 20.42 -28.41
N ASN A 35 22.93 20.47 -27.29
CA ASN A 35 22.93 21.57 -26.31
C ASN A 35 21.52 22.05 -25.89
N PRO A 36 20.67 21.15 -25.36
CA PRO A 36 19.29 21.49 -25.03
C PRO A 36 19.20 22.37 -23.77
N ASP A 37 18.10 23.12 -23.64
CA ASP A 37 17.84 23.96 -22.47
C ASP A 37 17.10 23.16 -21.38
N PHE A 38 17.76 22.96 -20.24
CA PHE A 38 17.22 22.23 -19.09
C PHE A 38 16.28 23.06 -18.21
N ASN A 39 16.30 24.39 -18.38
CA ASN A 39 15.55 25.34 -17.57
C ASN A 39 14.17 25.67 -18.14
N VAL A 40 13.82 25.15 -19.32
CA VAL A 40 12.48 25.29 -19.89
C VAL A 40 11.46 24.74 -18.90
N LYS A 41 10.51 25.60 -18.51
CA LYS A 41 9.47 25.28 -17.53
C LYS A 41 8.19 24.83 -18.21
N ASP A 42 7.60 23.78 -17.67
CA ASP A 42 6.24 23.36 -18.05
C ASP A 42 5.15 24.27 -17.43
N ARG A 43 3.88 23.96 -17.70
CA ARG A 43 2.73 24.74 -17.17
C ARG A 43 2.62 24.74 -15.65
N TRP A 44 3.33 23.86 -14.96
CA TRP A 44 3.42 23.83 -13.49
C TRP A 44 4.71 24.46 -12.98
N GLY A 45 5.48 25.13 -13.84
CA GLY A 45 6.74 25.77 -13.47
C GLY A 45 7.89 24.79 -13.26
N ARG A 46 7.74 23.51 -13.62
CA ARG A 46 8.79 22.50 -13.42
C ARG A 46 9.78 22.55 -14.57
N CYS A 47 11.05 22.69 -14.24
CA CYS A 47 12.14 22.47 -15.20
C CYS A 47 12.39 20.97 -15.41
N THR A 48 13.35 20.62 -16.27
CA THR A 48 13.66 19.22 -16.63
C THR A 48 13.90 18.34 -15.40
N LEU A 49 14.70 18.79 -14.43
CA LEU A 49 14.99 18.02 -13.22
C LEU A 49 13.69 17.67 -12.47
N LEU A 50 12.86 18.65 -12.14
CA LEU A 50 11.62 18.45 -11.37
C LEU A 50 10.61 17.55 -12.10
N SER A 51 10.48 17.69 -13.42
CA SER A 51 9.58 16.85 -14.19
C SER A 51 9.99 15.37 -14.14
N LEU A 52 11.29 15.10 -14.14
CA LEU A 52 11.84 13.74 -14.07
C LEU A 52 11.79 13.14 -12.65
N MET A 53 11.74 13.96 -11.59
CA MET A 53 11.65 13.48 -10.18
C MET A 53 10.38 12.69 -9.85
N LYS A 54 9.40 12.66 -10.75
CA LYS A 54 8.21 11.77 -10.65
C LYS A 54 8.53 10.30 -10.93
N TYR A 55 9.72 10.02 -11.48
CA TYR A 55 10.19 8.70 -11.88
C TYR A 55 11.41 8.29 -11.04
N PRO A 56 11.67 6.98 -10.88
CA PRO A 56 12.84 6.47 -10.15
C PRO A 56 14.10 6.59 -11.03
N ILE A 57 14.69 7.79 -11.08
CA ILE A 57 15.78 8.13 -12.01
C ILE A 57 17.16 8.19 -11.34
N SER A 58 17.45 7.38 -10.33
CA SER A 58 18.71 7.46 -9.56
C SER A 58 19.96 7.47 -10.46
N ASP A 59 20.03 6.58 -11.45
CA ASP A 59 21.17 6.48 -12.38
C ASP A 59 21.31 7.73 -13.28
N LEU A 60 20.20 8.36 -13.62
CA LEU A 60 20.16 9.55 -14.48
C LEU A 60 20.41 10.83 -13.68
N LEU A 61 19.96 10.86 -12.42
CA LEU A 61 19.98 12.02 -11.55
C LEU A 61 21.42 12.51 -11.32
N GLU A 62 22.35 11.59 -11.07
CA GLU A 62 23.77 11.95 -10.90
C GLU A 62 24.36 12.53 -12.20
N THR A 63 23.99 12.00 -13.36
CA THR A 63 24.38 12.56 -14.67
C THR A 63 23.87 13.99 -14.84
N LEU A 64 22.60 14.25 -14.49
CA LEU A 64 22.01 15.59 -14.56
C LEU A 64 22.71 16.58 -13.62
N LEU A 65 23.05 16.16 -12.41
CA LEU A 65 23.69 17.04 -11.42
C LEU A 65 25.17 17.31 -11.73
N VAL A 66 25.89 16.34 -12.29
CA VAL A 66 27.34 16.45 -12.57
C VAL A 66 27.63 17.02 -13.97
N GLU A 67 27.08 16.41 -15.00
CA GLU A 67 27.42 16.75 -16.39
C GLU A 67 26.66 17.99 -16.85
N VAL A 68 25.36 18.07 -16.51
CA VAL A 68 24.48 19.16 -16.93
C VAL A 68 24.48 20.33 -15.94
N LYS A 69 24.80 20.06 -14.66
CA LYS A 69 24.82 21.07 -13.58
C LYS A 69 23.47 21.77 -13.40
N VAL A 70 22.38 21.01 -13.47
CA VAL A 70 21.04 21.53 -13.15
C VAL A 70 20.97 21.96 -11.68
N ASP A 71 20.16 22.99 -11.40
CA ASP A 71 19.96 23.46 -10.03
C ASP A 71 19.20 22.42 -9.20
N VAL A 72 19.87 21.89 -8.17
CA VAL A 72 19.35 20.90 -7.23
C VAL A 72 18.21 21.45 -6.36
N ASN A 73 18.13 22.78 -6.19
CA ASN A 73 17.16 23.48 -5.34
C ASN A 73 16.07 24.20 -6.15
N THR A 74 15.94 23.88 -7.43
CA THR A 74 14.83 24.35 -8.28
C THR A 74 13.47 24.06 -7.62
N SER A 75 12.45 24.86 -7.97
CA SER A 75 11.09 24.68 -7.46
C SER A 75 10.03 24.91 -8.53
N ASP A 76 8.89 24.25 -8.36
CA ASP A 76 7.70 24.45 -9.18
C ASP A 76 6.87 25.66 -8.71
N ILE A 77 5.72 25.93 -9.34
CA ILE A 77 4.85 27.05 -8.92
C ILE A 77 4.31 26.93 -7.48
N TYR A 78 4.37 25.74 -6.88
CA TYR A 78 3.96 25.49 -5.51
C TYR A 78 5.12 25.56 -4.52
N GLY A 79 6.33 25.89 -4.97
CA GLY A 79 7.53 25.89 -4.14
C GLY A 79 8.07 24.49 -3.84
N SER A 80 7.55 23.43 -4.49
CA SER A 80 8.02 22.06 -4.26
C SER A 80 9.37 21.81 -4.94
N THR A 81 10.37 21.43 -4.14
CA THR A 81 11.75 21.13 -4.60
C THR A 81 11.93 19.64 -4.95
N PRO A 82 13.03 19.23 -5.62
CA PRO A 82 13.30 17.81 -5.89
C PRO A 82 13.21 16.90 -4.67
N LEU A 83 13.61 17.38 -3.48
CA LEU A 83 13.47 16.63 -2.24
C LEU A 83 12.00 16.40 -1.84
N HIS A 84 11.09 17.36 -2.09
CA HIS A 84 9.66 17.17 -1.85
C HIS A 84 9.09 16.08 -2.77
N PHE A 85 9.48 16.06 -4.05
CA PHE A 85 9.06 15.03 -4.99
C PHE A 85 9.60 13.64 -4.61
N ALA A 86 10.89 13.53 -4.28
CA ALA A 86 11.48 12.28 -3.84
C ALA A 86 10.83 11.76 -2.54
N ALA A 87 10.52 12.67 -1.60
CA ALA A 87 9.78 12.38 -0.38
C ALA A 87 8.34 11.89 -0.68
N TYR A 88 7.62 12.54 -1.58
CA TYR A 88 6.26 12.16 -1.98
C TYR A 88 6.21 10.75 -2.58
N HIS A 89 7.20 10.38 -3.40
CA HIS A 89 7.26 9.10 -4.09
C HIS A 89 8.01 7.98 -3.33
N ASN A 90 8.54 8.28 -2.13
CA ASN A 90 9.31 7.36 -1.31
C ASN A 90 10.61 6.84 -1.98
N TYR A 91 11.31 7.73 -2.70
CA TYR A 91 12.53 7.40 -3.46
C TYR A 91 13.81 7.71 -2.67
N GLU A 92 14.22 6.75 -1.84
CA GLU A 92 15.38 6.87 -0.94
C GLU A 92 16.69 7.21 -1.66
N GLU A 93 17.05 6.46 -2.70
CA GLU A 93 18.31 6.65 -3.43
C GLU A 93 18.39 8.04 -4.08
N GLN A 94 17.27 8.56 -4.59
CA GLN A 94 17.25 9.93 -5.13
C GLN A 94 17.45 10.97 -4.04
N ILE A 95 16.96 10.77 -2.80
CA ILE A 95 17.25 11.68 -1.69
C ILE A 95 18.74 11.63 -1.34
N LYS A 96 19.35 10.45 -1.28
CA LYS A 96 20.81 10.31 -1.02
C LYS A 96 21.62 11.11 -2.02
N ILE A 97 21.30 10.96 -3.31
CA ILE A 97 21.95 11.71 -4.38
C ILE A 97 21.69 13.21 -4.22
N LEU A 98 20.44 13.65 -4.06
CA LEU A 98 20.14 15.08 -3.91
C LEU A 98 20.88 15.73 -2.73
N LEU A 99 20.95 15.04 -1.57
CA LEU A 99 21.67 15.52 -0.40
C LEU A 99 23.19 15.55 -0.61
N LYS A 100 23.76 14.57 -1.33
CA LYS A 100 25.17 14.57 -1.75
C LYS A 100 25.52 15.81 -2.58
N TYR A 101 24.55 16.39 -3.28
CA TYR A 101 24.72 17.62 -4.06
C TYR A 101 24.09 18.85 -3.37
N ASP A 102 24.04 18.87 -2.03
CA ASP A 102 23.62 20.03 -1.22
C ASP A 102 22.18 20.52 -1.45
N ALA A 103 21.24 19.61 -1.75
CA ALA A 103 19.82 19.94 -1.72
C ALA A 103 19.37 20.39 -0.32
N ASP A 104 18.60 21.48 -0.25
CA ASP A 104 18.12 22.04 1.02
C ASP A 104 17.04 21.16 1.66
N VAL A 105 17.46 20.36 2.65
CA VAL A 105 16.59 19.47 3.43
C VAL A 105 15.50 20.22 4.20
N ASN A 106 15.66 21.54 4.40
CA ASN A 106 14.71 22.39 5.12
C ASN A 106 13.93 23.34 4.21
N ALA A 107 14.05 23.20 2.89
CA ALA A 107 13.28 23.98 1.93
C ALA A 107 11.79 23.91 2.28
N ARG A 108 11.08 25.04 2.19
CA ARG A 108 9.65 25.11 2.46
C ARG A 108 8.88 25.37 1.17
N ASP A 109 7.86 24.56 0.93
CA ASP A 109 6.90 24.81 -0.13
C ASP A 109 5.89 25.92 0.25
N ASN A 110 4.95 26.23 -0.63
CA ASN A 110 3.92 27.26 -0.39
C ASN A 110 2.95 26.90 0.75
N LEU A 111 2.90 25.63 1.17
CA LEU A 111 2.15 25.16 2.35
C LEU A 111 3.00 25.18 3.63
N GLN A 112 4.23 25.70 3.56
CA GLN A 112 5.23 25.67 4.63
C GLN A 112 5.68 24.27 5.02
N GLU A 113 5.40 23.24 4.22
CA GLU A 113 5.88 21.87 4.43
C GLU A 113 7.36 21.77 4.07
N ARG A 114 8.13 21.03 4.87
CA ARG A 114 9.48 20.57 4.49
C ARG A 114 9.39 19.23 3.77
N PRO A 115 10.45 18.76 3.06
CA PRO A 115 10.51 17.41 2.50
C PRO A 115 10.19 16.31 3.53
N LEU A 116 10.64 16.47 4.78
CA LEU A 116 10.30 15.55 5.87
C LEU A 116 8.79 15.54 6.19
N ASP A 117 8.12 16.68 6.13
CA ASP A 117 6.69 16.79 6.42
C ASP A 117 5.86 16.18 5.29
N THR A 118 6.28 16.39 4.04
CA THR A 118 5.74 15.66 2.88
C THR A 118 5.92 14.15 3.05
N ALA A 119 7.10 13.68 3.46
CA ALA A 119 7.36 12.25 3.70
C ALA A 119 6.43 11.67 4.78
N LYS A 120 6.22 12.39 5.89
CA LYS A 120 5.29 12.00 6.96
C LYS A 120 3.86 11.92 6.46
N ARG A 121 3.40 12.94 5.71
CA ARG A 121 2.04 13.02 5.18
C ARG A 121 1.72 11.89 4.20
N HIS A 122 2.71 11.45 3.42
CA HIS A 122 2.56 10.37 2.43
C HIS A 122 3.02 8.98 2.90
N LYS A 123 3.40 8.84 4.19
CA LYS A 123 3.88 7.57 4.77
C LYS A 123 5.10 7.01 4.04
N SER A 124 6.01 7.88 3.61
CA SER A 124 7.27 7.52 2.93
C SER A 124 8.33 7.12 3.95
N PHE A 125 8.16 5.96 4.58
CA PHE A 125 8.94 5.53 5.75
C PHE A 125 10.46 5.52 5.53
N ARG A 126 10.91 5.13 4.33
CA ARG A 126 12.35 5.11 3.97
C ARG A 126 12.92 6.53 3.98
N CYS A 127 12.18 7.46 3.39
CA CYS A 127 12.56 8.88 3.37
C CYS A 127 12.48 9.50 4.78
N ILE A 128 11.51 9.13 5.61
CA ILE A 128 11.40 9.65 6.99
C ILE A 128 12.61 9.25 7.82
N ALA A 129 13.02 7.98 7.76
CA ALA A 129 14.21 7.50 8.45
C ALA A 129 15.45 8.26 7.96
N LEU A 130 15.57 8.40 6.64
CA LEU A 130 16.69 9.07 6.01
C LEU A 130 16.77 10.57 6.37
N PHE A 131 15.67 11.32 6.30
CA PHE A 131 15.66 12.73 6.68
C PHE A 131 15.93 12.97 8.17
N LYS A 132 15.61 12.01 9.05
CA LYS A 132 15.97 12.07 10.47
C LYS A 132 17.46 11.76 10.72
N ALA A 133 18.10 11.05 9.78
CA ALA A 133 19.49 10.61 9.83
C ALA A 133 20.49 11.61 9.24
N VAL A 134 20.01 12.75 8.74
CA VAL A 134 20.83 13.74 8.03
C VAL A 134 21.32 14.79 9.01
N ASP A 135 22.65 14.92 9.11
CA ASP A 135 23.31 16.01 9.84
C ASP A 135 24.12 16.90 8.86
N ARG A 136 24.22 18.19 9.19
CA ARG A 136 24.90 19.19 8.36
C ARG A 136 26.32 19.37 8.85
N THR A 137 27.29 18.87 8.10
CA THR A 137 28.71 19.06 8.40
C THR A 137 29.29 20.26 7.64
N LYS A 138 30.56 20.61 7.91
CA LYS A 138 31.30 21.65 7.16
C LYS A 138 31.52 21.30 5.68
N GLN A 139 31.24 20.07 5.25
CA GLN A 139 31.46 19.56 3.88
C GLN A 139 30.16 19.24 3.12
N GLY A 140 28.98 19.59 3.67
CA GLY A 140 27.67 19.29 3.09
C GLY A 140 26.80 18.43 4.02
N TYR A 141 25.72 17.83 3.50
CA TYR A 141 24.93 16.85 4.25
C TYR A 141 25.62 15.48 4.24
N THR A 142 25.89 14.92 5.43
CA THR A 142 26.49 13.57 5.56
C THR A 142 25.42 12.60 6.05
N LEU A 143 25.24 11.49 5.33
CA LEU A 143 24.42 10.36 5.78
C LEU A 143 25.21 9.54 6.80
N ILE A 144 24.74 9.49 8.05
CA ILE A 144 25.41 8.76 9.13
C ILE A 144 24.93 7.30 9.14
N TYR A 145 25.07 6.53 8.06
CA TYR A 145 24.82 5.07 8.10
C TYR A 145 25.61 4.33 7.02
N THR A 146 26.56 3.48 7.42
CA THR A 146 27.27 2.59 6.49
C THR A 146 27.16 1.13 6.93
N ARG A 147 26.43 0.33 6.11
CA ARG A 147 26.20 -1.13 6.18
C ARG A 147 25.13 -1.56 7.19
N ILE A 148 24.22 -2.45 6.78
CA ILE A 148 23.26 -3.10 7.69
C ILE A 148 24.08 -4.04 8.58
N PRO A 149 24.23 -3.74 9.88
CA PRO A 149 24.99 -4.57 10.80
C PRO A 149 24.10 -5.72 11.28
N THR A 150 24.71 -6.86 11.58
CA THR A 150 24.06 -7.94 12.34
C THR A 150 23.63 -7.43 13.72
N PHE A 151 22.67 -8.10 14.38
CA PHE A 151 22.12 -7.66 15.67
C PHE A 151 23.21 -7.47 16.74
N GLU A 152 24.27 -8.27 16.71
CA GLU A 152 25.45 -8.11 17.57
C GLU A 152 26.32 -6.87 17.24
N GLU A 153 26.38 -6.45 15.98
CA GLU A 153 27.12 -5.24 15.55
C GLU A 153 26.34 -3.95 15.88
N ILE A 154 25.00 -3.99 15.83
CA ILE A 154 24.11 -2.89 16.26
C ILE A 154 24.26 -2.59 17.76
N LEU A 155 24.52 -3.61 18.58
CA LEU A 155 24.73 -3.43 20.02
C LEU A 155 26.07 -2.77 20.36
N CYS A 156 27.05 -2.80 19.45
CA CYS A 156 28.38 -2.23 19.65
C CYS A 156 28.55 -0.78 19.14
N GLU A 157 27.57 -0.21 18.41
CA GLU A 157 27.71 1.10 17.74
C GLU A 157 26.62 2.15 18.08
N LEU A 158 26.18 2.27 19.34
CA LEU A 158 25.36 3.42 19.76
C LEU A 158 26.21 4.72 19.86
N PRO A 159 25.69 5.90 19.46
CA PRO A 159 26.47 7.14 19.38
C PRO A 159 26.81 7.78 20.74
N GLU A 160 28.02 8.37 20.80
CA GLU A 160 28.58 9.15 21.90
C GLU A 160 27.76 10.42 22.18
N ILE A 161 26.84 10.38 23.14
CA ILE A 161 26.90 11.11 24.42
C ILE A 161 25.86 10.40 25.29
N ILE A 162 26.27 9.22 25.73
CA ILE A 162 25.91 8.70 27.04
C ILE A 162 27.25 8.65 27.75
N ILE A 163 27.36 9.26 28.94
CA ILE A 163 28.63 9.27 29.67
C ILE A 163 29.01 7.80 29.88
N SER A 164 30.08 7.36 29.20
CA SER A 164 30.45 5.95 29.04
C SER A 164 30.68 5.23 30.37
N SER A 165 30.91 5.98 31.44
CA SER A 165 31.02 5.46 32.81
C SER A 165 29.73 4.84 33.36
N SER A 166 28.58 5.10 32.72
CA SER A 166 27.24 4.66 33.17
C SER A 166 26.69 3.44 32.43
N ILE A 167 27.30 3.06 31.29
CA ILE A 167 26.94 1.87 30.52
C ILE A 167 28.05 0.85 30.71
N GLN A 168 27.82 -0.11 31.59
CA GLN A 168 28.74 -1.23 31.86
C GLN A 168 28.23 -2.55 31.30
N SER A 169 26.99 -2.58 30.79
CA SER A 169 26.33 -3.77 30.28
C SER A 169 25.24 -3.46 29.24
N PRO A 170 24.83 -4.45 28.41
CA PRO A 170 23.65 -4.35 27.55
C PRO A 170 22.35 -3.98 28.31
N GLN A 171 22.28 -4.27 29.61
CA GLN A 171 21.18 -3.88 30.48
C GLN A 171 21.10 -2.37 30.71
N ASP A 172 22.20 -1.62 30.61
CA ASP A 172 22.20 -0.17 30.81
C ASP A 172 21.62 0.57 29.60
N ILE A 173 21.87 0.06 28.39
CA ILE A 173 21.23 0.50 27.14
C ILE A 173 19.72 0.20 27.17
N GLN A 174 19.35 -1.00 27.63
CA GLN A 174 17.94 -1.39 27.81
C GLN A 174 17.23 -0.49 28.83
N THR A 175 17.90 -0.13 29.93
CA THR A 175 17.37 0.78 30.95
C THR A 175 17.22 2.21 30.43
N LEU A 176 18.18 2.68 29.63
CA LEU A 176 18.18 4.02 29.03
C LEU A 176 17.09 4.22 27.97
N LEU A 177 16.86 3.21 27.12
CA LEU A 177 15.84 3.24 26.07
C LEU A 177 14.48 2.71 26.54
N HIS A 178 14.37 2.33 27.82
CA HIS A 178 13.21 1.65 28.40
C HIS A 178 12.77 0.40 27.62
N LEU A 179 13.73 -0.30 27.01
CA LEU A 179 13.47 -1.51 26.24
C LEU A 179 13.42 -2.73 27.17
N PRO A 180 12.53 -3.70 26.93
CA PRO A 180 12.34 -4.78 27.88
C PRO A 180 13.44 -5.85 27.82
N LEU A 181 13.75 -6.44 28.97
CA LEU A 181 14.95 -7.26 29.25
C LEU A 181 15.02 -8.61 28.51
N ASN A 182 13.91 -9.08 27.94
CA ASN A 182 13.87 -10.37 27.25
C ASN A 182 12.91 -10.31 26.05
N LEU A 183 13.06 -11.28 25.13
CA LEU A 183 12.25 -11.36 23.92
C LEU A 183 10.74 -11.34 24.22
N LYS A 184 10.31 -11.98 25.30
CA LYS A 184 8.90 -12.01 25.70
C LYS A 184 8.41 -10.61 26.06
N ASP A 185 9.15 -9.87 26.86
CA ASP A 185 8.78 -8.53 27.28
C ASP A 185 8.89 -7.53 26.12
N PHE A 186 9.87 -7.70 25.21
CA PHE A 186 9.96 -6.91 23.98
C PHE A 186 8.76 -7.14 23.04
N MET A 187 8.36 -8.39 22.87
CA MET A 187 7.16 -8.73 22.09
C MET A 187 5.90 -8.17 22.75
N ASN A 188 5.82 -8.17 24.09
CA ASN A 188 4.74 -7.51 24.82
C ASN A 188 4.76 -6.00 24.58
N TYR A 189 5.92 -5.35 24.63
CA TYR A 189 6.06 -3.93 24.32
C TYR A 189 5.61 -3.58 22.90
N LEU A 190 5.99 -4.38 21.90
CA LEU A 190 5.55 -4.17 20.51
C LEU A 190 4.03 -4.31 20.39
N LEU A 191 3.45 -5.33 21.03
CA LEU A 191 2.00 -5.48 21.08
C LEU A 191 1.38 -4.26 21.74
N GLU A 192 1.76 -3.88 22.95
CA GLU A 192 1.20 -2.73 23.66
C GLU A 192 1.37 -1.40 22.91
N SER A 193 2.49 -1.23 22.21
CA SER A 193 2.80 0.01 21.52
C SER A 193 2.09 0.14 20.18
N TYR A 194 1.92 -0.94 19.42
CA TYR A 194 1.46 -0.88 18.03
C TYR A 194 0.17 -1.64 17.75
N HIS A 195 -0.22 -2.62 18.55
CA HIS A 195 -1.52 -3.28 18.36
C HIS A 195 -2.61 -2.43 19.00
N ILE A 196 -3.66 -2.16 18.24
CA ILE A 196 -4.74 -1.31 18.73
C ILE A 196 -5.53 -2.01 19.85
N GLY A 197 -5.73 -3.33 19.74
CA GLY A 197 -6.52 -4.12 20.70
C GLY A 197 -5.82 -4.43 22.02
N SER A 198 -4.52 -4.14 22.15
CA SER A 198 -3.72 -4.33 23.36
C SER A 198 -3.45 -3.02 24.12
N ARG A 199 -3.63 -1.85 23.47
CA ARG A 199 -3.47 -0.54 24.11
C ARG A 199 -4.54 -0.39 25.19
N LYS A 200 -4.16 -0.61 26.45
CA LYS A 200 -5.02 -0.40 27.62
C LYS A 200 -5.71 0.97 27.48
N ASN A 201 -7.03 0.96 27.32
CA ASN A 201 -7.91 2.14 27.35
C ASN A 201 -7.77 3.16 26.21
N ASN A 202 -7.71 2.74 24.94
CA ASN A 202 -7.89 3.70 23.85
C ASN A 202 -9.38 3.95 23.56
N SER A 203 -10.08 4.65 24.47
CA SER A 203 -11.50 5.01 24.32
C SER A 203 -11.80 5.77 23.01
N GLU A 204 -10.80 6.45 22.45
CA GLU A 204 -10.94 7.13 21.17
C GLU A 204 -10.97 6.17 19.98
N VAL A 205 -10.23 5.05 20.01
CA VAL A 205 -10.35 4.00 18.99
C VAL A 205 -11.75 3.40 18.99
N ASP A 206 -12.29 3.12 20.17
CA ASP A 206 -13.65 2.58 20.30
C ASP A 206 -14.67 3.58 19.74
N SER A 207 -14.49 4.86 20.03
CA SER A 207 -15.30 5.95 19.49
C SER A 207 -15.20 6.03 17.97
N VAL A 208 -13.99 6.02 17.40
CA VAL A 208 -13.77 6.01 15.94
C VAL A 208 -14.46 4.80 15.31
N THR A 209 -14.27 3.62 15.90
CA THR A 209 -14.84 2.37 15.40
C THR A 209 -16.36 2.43 15.42
N PHE A 210 -16.95 2.88 16.53
CA PHE A 210 -18.39 3.03 16.68
C PHE A 210 -18.98 4.01 15.66
N GLU A 211 -18.41 5.21 15.56
CA GLU A 211 -18.89 6.26 14.66
C GLU A 211 -18.74 5.89 13.17
N VAL A 212 -17.64 5.23 12.79
CA VAL A 212 -17.48 4.74 11.41
C VAL A 212 -18.51 3.65 11.08
N ASN A 213 -18.77 2.71 11.99
CA ASN A 213 -19.81 1.69 11.79
C ASN A 213 -21.20 2.32 11.68
N ASN A 214 -21.53 3.31 12.52
CA ASN A 214 -22.81 4.03 12.47
C ASN A 214 -22.97 4.83 11.19
N LEU A 215 -21.91 5.51 10.74
CA LEU A 215 -21.88 6.27 9.50
C LEU A 215 -22.20 5.36 8.31
N VAL A 216 -21.48 4.24 8.18
CA VAL A 216 -21.68 3.30 7.07
C VAL A 216 -23.07 2.67 7.14
N THR A 217 -23.51 2.23 8.31
CA THR A 217 -24.84 1.65 8.51
C THR A 217 -25.94 2.65 8.14
N SER A 218 -25.82 3.90 8.56
CA SER A 218 -26.77 4.97 8.24
C SER A 218 -26.79 5.28 6.75
N LEU A 219 -25.62 5.39 6.13
CA LEU A 219 -25.48 5.61 4.69
C LEU A 219 -26.16 4.50 3.88
N CYS A 220 -25.86 3.24 4.19
CA CYS A 220 -26.44 2.08 3.52
C CYS A 220 -27.96 1.99 3.73
N THR A 221 -28.45 2.33 4.93
CA THR A 221 -29.88 2.40 5.23
C THR A 221 -30.59 3.46 4.37
N GLN A 222 -29.99 4.65 4.20
CA GLN A 222 -30.56 5.70 3.37
C GLN A 222 -30.56 5.31 1.88
N ILE A 223 -29.50 4.63 1.41
CA ILE A 223 -29.44 4.10 0.04
C ILE A 223 -30.61 3.12 -0.20
N GLY A 224 -30.85 2.18 0.71
CA GLY A 224 -31.95 1.22 0.59
C GLY A 224 -33.35 1.87 0.65
N LYS A 225 -33.51 2.96 1.42
CA LYS A 225 -34.74 3.77 1.43
C LYS A 225 -34.97 4.51 0.12
N TYR A 226 -33.90 5.02 -0.49
CA TYR A 226 -33.96 5.72 -1.78
C TYR A 226 -34.29 4.76 -2.93
N ASP A 227 -33.66 3.57 -2.95
CA ASP A 227 -33.93 2.53 -3.94
C ASP A 227 -33.94 1.16 -3.28
N SER A 228 -35.13 0.56 -3.17
CA SER A 228 -35.35 -0.72 -2.49
C SER A 228 -34.59 -1.90 -3.12
N ARG A 229 -34.02 -1.75 -4.32
CA ARG A 229 -33.14 -2.77 -4.92
C ARG A 229 -31.78 -2.81 -4.22
N PHE A 230 -31.36 -1.70 -3.62
CA PHE A 230 -30.10 -1.58 -2.87
C PHE A 230 -30.30 -1.72 -1.36
N GLU A 231 -31.42 -2.31 -0.93
CA GLU A 231 -31.53 -2.80 0.43
C GLU A 231 -30.40 -3.82 0.69
N MET A 232 -29.62 -3.59 1.76
CA MET A 232 -28.39 -4.33 1.98
C MET A 232 -28.10 -4.56 3.47
N SER A 233 -27.43 -5.67 3.75
CA SER A 233 -26.79 -5.90 5.05
C SER A 233 -25.33 -5.47 5.01
N VAL A 234 -24.85 -4.83 6.08
CA VAL A 234 -23.48 -4.31 6.18
C VAL A 234 -22.66 -5.21 7.10
N PHE A 235 -21.52 -5.68 6.61
CA PHE A 235 -20.61 -6.53 7.37
C PHE A 235 -19.22 -5.90 7.46
N PRO A 236 -18.75 -5.52 8.67
CA PRO A 236 -17.37 -5.12 8.88
C PRO A 236 -16.43 -6.28 8.55
N THR A 237 -15.35 -5.98 7.84
CA THR A 237 -14.31 -6.95 7.43
C THR A 237 -12.91 -6.37 7.61
N GLY A 238 -11.89 -7.16 7.24
CA GLY A 238 -10.51 -6.74 7.30
C GLY A 238 -9.98 -6.59 8.72
N SER A 239 -8.81 -5.96 8.84
CA SER A 239 -8.02 -6.01 10.07
C SER A 239 -8.68 -5.37 11.30
N MET A 240 -9.58 -4.40 11.11
CA MET A 240 -10.39 -3.85 12.20
C MET A 240 -11.37 -4.90 12.74
N ALA A 241 -12.12 -5.58 11.85
CA ALA A 241 -13.11 -6.59 12.24
C ALA A 241 -12.47 -7.88 12.78
N GLU A 242 -11.28 -8.23 12.28
CA GLU A 242 -10.46 -9.34 12.78
C GLU A 242 -9.83 -9.06 14.15
N GLY A 243 -9.73 -7.79 14.56
CA GLY A 243 -9.00 -7.38 15.76
C GLY A 243 -7.47 -7.41 15.59
N THR A 244 -6.98 -7.35 14.35
CA THR A 244 -5.56 -7.44 13.98
C THR A 244 -4.98 -6.11 13.48
N LYS A 245 -5.74 -5.02 13.57
CA LYS A 245 -5.29 -3.68 13.14
C LYS A 245 -4.12 -3.21 14.00
N ILE A 246 -3.14 -2.62 13.33
CA ILE A 246 -1.94 -2.04 13.94
C ILE A 246 -1.89 -0.53 13.70
N ASP A 247 -1.16 0.16 14.56
CA ASP A 247 -0.88 1.59 14.61
C ASP A 247 -2.11 2.49 14.87
N ARG A 248 -2.97 2.70 13.87
CA ARG A 248 -4.07 3.68 13.90
C ARG A 248 -5.36 3.13 13.29
N PRO A 249 -6.55 3.54 13.75
CA PRO A 249 -7.81 3.13 13.15
C PRO A 249 -8.10 3.93 11.86
N ASP A 250 -7.21 3.83 10.87
CA ASP A 250 -7.20 4.67 9.66
C ASP A 250 -7.78 3.99 8.41
N GLU A 251 -8.27 2.75 8.54
CA GLU A 251 -8.81 1.97 7.43
C GLU A 251 -9.90 1.02 7.94
N PHE A 252 -11.05 1.05 7.27
CA PHE A 252 -12.18 0.17 7.55
C PHE A 252 -12.69 -0.44 6.25
N ASP A 253 -12.89 -1.75 6.26
CA ASP A 253 -13.38 -2.51 5.12
C ASP A 253 -14.80 -3.01 5.42
N PHE A 254 -15.75 -2.82 4.51
CA PHE A 254 -17.12 -3.30 4.66
C PHE A 254 -17.56 -4.08 3.43
N MET A 255 -18.23 -5.20 3.67
CA MET A 255 -18.97 -5.94 2.66
C MET A 255 -20.43 -5.51 2.69
N LEU A 256 -20.93 -5.08 1.53
CA LEU A 256 -22.30 -4.64 1.32
C LEU A 256 -23.09 -5.77 0.64
N CYS A 257 -23.87 -6.51 1.43
CA CYS A 257 -24.60 -7.66 0.94
C CYS A 257 -25.92 -7.23 0.31
N LEU A 258 -25.94 -7.20 -1.02
CA LEU A 258 -27.06 -6.76 -1.84
C LEU A 258 -27.92 -7.96 -2.25
N ASP A 259 -28.43 -8.70 -1.27
CA ASP A 259 -29.07 -10.00 -1.49
C ASP A 259 -30.26 -9.89 -2.46
N LYS A 260 -31.09 -8.86 -2.31
CA LYS A 260 -32.25 -8.61 -3.18
C LYS A 260 -31.86 -8.24 -4.60
N LEU A 261 -30.81 -7.43 -4.75
CA LEU A 261 -30.31 -7.08 -6.08
C LEU A 261 -29.83 -8.32 -6.80
N PHE A 262 -29.04 -9.16 -6.13
CA PHE A 262 -28.36 -10.28 -6.76
C PHE A 262 -29.18 -11.57 -6.83
N SER A 263 -30.17 -11.77 -5.96
CA SER A 263 -31.03 -12.96 -5.99
C SER A 263 -31.74 -13.13 -7.32
N GLU A 264 -32.13 -12.03 -7.96
CA GLU A 264 -32.79 -12.05 -9.27
C GLU A 264 -31.87 -12.49 -10.42
N TYR A 265 -30.54 -12.32 -10.28
CA TYR A 265 -29.59 -12.50 -11.37
C TYR A 265 -28.63 -13.68 -11.21
N LEU A 266 -28.55 -14.29 -10.02
CA LEU A 266 -27.54 -15.31 -9.72
C LEU A 266 -28.13 -16.66 -9.30
N GLN A 267 -29.45 -16.74 -9.08
CA GLN A 267 -30.06 -17.93 -8.47
C GLN A 267 -29.79 -19.22 -9.27
N ARG A 268 -29.72 -19.11 -10.60
CA ARG A 268 -29.44 -20.25 -11.47
C ARG A 268 -27.94 -20.54 -11.55
N GLU A 269 -27.13 -19.50 -11.74
CA GLU A 269 -25.69 -19.59 -11.96
C GLU A 269 -24.94 -20.12 -10.74
N LEU A 270 -25.42 -19.82 -9.53
CA LEU A 270 -24.85 -20.32 -8.28
C LEU A 270 -25.01 -21.85 -8.11
N ASN A 271 -26.05 -22.43 -8.71
CA ASN A 271 -26.38 -23.84 -8.56
C ASN A 271 -25.78 -24.72 -9.66
N GLU A 272 -25.15 -24.13 -10.68
CA GLU A 272 -24.57 -24.82 -11.83
C GLU A 272 -23.04 -24.99 -11.64
N PRO A 273 -22.54 -26.18 -11.22
CA PRO A 273 -21.14 -26.35 -10.80
C PRO A 273 -20.12 -26.15 -11.92
N HIS A 274 -20.52 -26.39 -13.16
CA HIS A 274 -19.67 -26.27 -14.35
C HIS A 274 -19.34 -24.80 -14.72
N LEU A 275 -20.08 -23.83 -14.17
CA LEU A 275 -19.82 -22.40 -14.38
C LEU A 275 -18.71 -21.86 -13.46
N TRP A 276 -18.36 -22.61 -12.42
CA TRP A 276 -17.26 -22.28 -11.52
C TRP A 276 -15.94 -22.75 -12.11
N LYS A 277 -15.04 -21.81 -12.43
CA LYS A 277 -13.65 -22.10 -12.82
C LYS A 277 -12.71 -21.57 -11.75
N GLU A 278 -11.93 -22.45 -11.12
CA GLU A 278 -10.89 -22.08 -10.15
C GLU A 278 -11.39 -21.14 -9.03
N GLY A 279 -12.60 -21.39 -8.49
CA GLY A 279 -13.19 -20.57 -7.44
C GLY A 279 -13.77 -19.22 -7.89
N ASN A 280 -13.96 -19.02 -9.19
CA ASN A 280 -14.67 -17.87 -9.74
C ASN A 280 -15.91 -18.31 -10.52
N LEU A 281 -17.01 -17.57 -10.37
CA LEU A 281 -18.22 -17.77 -11.16
C LEU A 281 -18.27 -16.77 -12.30
N TYR A 282 -18.38 -17.28 -13.53
CA TYR A 282 -18.58 -16.48 -14.73
C TYR A 282 -20.05 -16.47 -15.10
N PHE A 283 -20.63 -15.28 -15.21
CA PHE A 283 -22.06 -15.12 -15.50
C PHE A 283 -22.32 -13.89 -16.37
N ASN A 284 -23.49 -13.85 -17.01
CA ASN A 284 -23.90 -12.75 -17.88
C ASN A 284 -25.21 -12.14 -17.38
N VAL A 285 -25.11 -10.97 -16.77
CA VAL A 285 -26.30 -10.20 -16.37
C VAL A 285 -26.87 -9.55 -17.62
N LYS A 286 -27.80 -10.22 -18.31
CA LYS A 286 -28.54 -9.77 -19.51
C LYS A 286 -28.56 -8.24 -19.67
N ASN A 287 -27.54 -7.65 -20.29
CA ASN A 287 -27.34 -6.23 -20.64
C ASN A 287 -27.78 -5.11 -19.65
N LYS A 288 -28.11 -5.40 -18.38
CA LYS A 288 -28.75 -4.44 -17.46
C LYS A 288 -27.80 -3.67 -16.55
N PHE A 289 -26.56 -4.14 -16.37
CA PHE A 289 -25.54 -3.48 -15.53
C PHE A 289 -24.27 -3.18 -16.32
N ARG A 290 -23.99 -1.88 -16.53
CA ARG A 290 -22.73 -1.40 -17.11
C ARG A 290 -21.74 -1.11 -15.97
N ILE A 291 -20.83 -2.05 -15.70
CA ILE A 291 -19.73 -1.82 -14.75
C ILE A 291 -18.63 -1.05 -15.51
N ARG A 292 -18.28 0.15 -15.04
CA ARG A 292 -17.15 0.90 -15.59
C ARG A 292 -15.85 0.15 -15.23
N LEU A 293 -14.87 0.15 -16.13
CA LEU A 293 -13.51 -0.37 -15.88
C LEU A 293 -13.05 0.16 -14.51
N HIS A 294 -12.75 -0.70 -13.53
CA HIS A 294 -12.04 -0.51 -12.25
C HIS A 294 -12.58 -1.49 -11.19
N LYS A 295 -11.78 -1.77 -10.15
CA LYS A 295 -12.22 -2.60 -9.01
C LYS A 295 -13.55 -2.05 -8.47
N PRO A 296 -14.59 -2.87 -8.27
CA PRO A 296 -15.89 -2.39 -7.75
C PRO A 296 -15.80 -2.20 -6.23
N VAL A 297 -14.88 -1.34 -5.80
CA VAL A 297 -14.72 -0.92 -4.42
C VAL A 297 -15.06 0.56 -4.38
N PHE A 298 -16.04 0.93 -3.57
CA PHE A 298 -16.37 2.33 -3.34
C PHE A 298 -15.56 2.80 -2.14
N THR A 299 -14.50 3.55 -2.40
CA THR A 299 -13.63 4.10 -1.37
C THR A 299 -13.95 5.58 -1.16
N PHE A 300 -14.13 5.99 0.09
CA PHE A 300 -14.17 7.39 0.47
C PHE A 300 -13.39 7.64 1.76
N GLY A 301 -12.95 8.88 1.93
CA GLY A 301 -12.18 9.29 3.09
C GLY A 301 -13.01 10.18 4.02
N VAL A 302 -12.90 9.95 5.33
CA VAL A 302 -13.43 10.84 6.36
C VAL A 302 -12.29 11.32 7.26
N TYR A 303 -12.48 12.47 7.90
CA TYR A 303 -11.53 13.00 8.88
C TYR A 303 -12.12 12.86 10.28
N TRP A 304 -11.32 12.31 11.18
CA TRP A 304 -11.60 12.27 12.61
C TRP A 304 -10.71 13.29 13.33
N CYS A 305 -11.33 14.11 14.17
CA CYS A 305 -10.65 15.10 14.99
C CYS A 305 -10.95 14.79 16.46
N GLY A 306 -10.03 14.10 17.12
CA GLY A 306 -10.16 13.75 18.53
C GLY A 306 -8.98 14.19 19.38
N SER A 307 -9.00 13.74 20.64
CA SER A 307 -8.04 14.16 21.66
C SER A 307 -6.65 13.54 21.45
N VAL A 308 -6.60 12.27 21.08
CA VAL A 308 -5.44 11.44 20.73
C VAL A 308 -5.10 11.63 19.26
N TYR A 309 -6.09 11.52 18.38
CA TYR A 309 -5.91 11.64 16.95
C TYR A 309 -6.38 13.01 16.46
N LYS A 310 -5.47 14.00 16.52
CA LYS A 310 -5.78 15.41 16.20
C LYS A 310 -6.39 15.62 14.82
N GLN A 311 -5.92 14.88 13.81
CA GLN A 311 -6.48 14.87 12.46
C GLN A 311 -6.16 13.54 11.79
N LEU A 312 -7.03 12.56 11.97
CA LEU A 312 -6.89 11.23 11.38
C LEU A 312 -7.71 11.13 10.09
N LYS A 313 -7.02 10.90 8.98
CA LYS A 313 -7.68 10.53 7.72
C LYS A 313 -8.00 9.04 7.74
N ILE A 314 -9.28 8.70 7.68
CA ILE A 314 -9.79 7.34 7.69
C ILE A 314 -10.26 6.99 6.28
N SER A 315 -9.74 5.90 5.72
CA SER A 315 -10.21 5.33 4.45
C SER A 315 -11.30 4.30 4.74
N ILE A 316 -12.43 4.39 4.03
CA ILE A 316 -13.54 3.44 4.16
C ILE A 316 -13.76 2.80 2.79
N ASP A 317 -13.57 1.48 2.73
CA ASP A 317 -13.77 0.66 1.53
C ASP A 317 -15.10 -0.08 1.63
N LEU A 318 -16.01 0.17 0.68
CA LEU A 318 -17.28 -0.53 0.59
C LEU A 318 -17.28 -1.46 -0.63
N VAL A 319 -17.49 -2.76 -0.40
CA VAL A 319 -17.42 -3.80 -1.43
C VAL A 319 -18.79 -4.45 -1.61
N PRO A 320 -19.45 -4.27 -2.76
CA PRO A 320 -20.67 -5.00 -3.11
C PRO A 320 -20.43 -6.51 -3.15
N ALA A 321 -21.26 -7.24 -2.43
CA ALA A 321 -21.15 -8.68 -2.26
C ALA A 321 -22.51 -9.38 -2.23
N VAL A 322 -22.46 -10.69 -2.34
CA VAL A 322 -23.55 -11.61 -1.97
C VAL A 322 -23.06 -12.49 -0.86
N TYR A 323 -23.80 -12.57 0.25
CA TYR A 323 -23.43 -13.45 1.33
C TYR A 323 -24.02 -14.85 1.15
N LYS A 324 -23.18 -15.87 1.26
CA LYS A 324 -23.59 -17.27 1.15
C LYS A 324 -23.22 -18.02 2.43
N ARG A 325 -24.02 -17.80 3.47
CA ARG A 325 -23.87 -18.48 4.76
C ARG A 325 -24.02 -20.00 4.62
N GLY A 326 -23.15 -20.75 5.29
CA GLY A 326 -23.11 -22.22 5.27
C GLY A 326 -22.81 -22.85 3.90
N TRP A 327 -22.43 -22.05 2.90
CA TRP A 327 -22.25 -22.53 1.54
C TRP A 327 -20.84 -22.23 1.03
N TRP A 328 -20.23 -23.24 0.44
CA TRP A 328 -18.98 -23.16 -0.27
C TRP A 328 -19.14 -23.78 -1.65
N PRO A 329 -18.41 -23.29 -2.67
CA PRO A 329 -18.43 -23.92 -3.97
C PRO A 329 -17.93 -25.35 -3.89
N LYS A 330 -18.52 -26.24 -4.67
CA LYS A 330 -18.21 -27.68 -4.66
C LYS A 330 -16.75 -28.02 -4.95
N ASN A 331 -16.03 -27.16 -5.64
CA ASN A 331 -14.61 -27.33 -5.94
C ASN A 331 -13.67 -26.83 -4.83
N ILE A 332 -14.22 -26.39 -3.68
CA ILE A 332 -13.45 -26.02 -2.49
C ILE A 332 -13.81 -27.00 -1.39
N ASP A 333 -12.87 -27.89 -1.06
CA ASP A 333 -13.00 -28.80 0.06
C ASP A 333 -12.54 -28.11 1.36
N VAL A 334 -13.50 -27.50 2.04
CA VAL A 334 -13.25 -26.73 3.28
C VAL A 334 -12.84 -27.62 4.44
N ASP A 335 -13.18 -28.91 4.39
CA ASP A 335 -12.84 -29.85 5.47
C ASP A 335 -11.34 -30.21 5.46
N THR A 336 -10.63 -29.95 4.37
CA THR A 336 -9.18 -30.13 4.26
C THR A 336 -8.36 -28.96 4.80
N ILE A 337 -9.00 -27.83 5.09
CA ILE A 337 -8.33 -26.59 5.50
C ILE A 337 -7.95 -26.69 6.99
N PRO A 338 -6.68 -26.44 7.37
CA PRO A 338 -6.25 -26.46 8.76
C PRO A 338 -7.07 -25.52 9.65
N LEU A 339 -7.29 -25.93 10.91
CA LEU A 339 -7.99 -25.15 11.95
C LEU A 339 -9.47 -24.82 11.65
N VAL A 340 -10.06 -25.39 10.60
CA VAL A 340 -11.50 -25.21 10.32
C VAL A 340 -12.35 -25.90 11.38
N SER A 341 -13.24 -25.11 11.98
CA SER A 341 -14.29 -25.58 12.88
C SER A 341 -15.66 -25.54 12.17
N PRO A 342 -16.69 -26.21 12.72
CA PRO A 342 -18.06 -26.09 12.21
C PRO A 342 -18.55 -24.64 12.10
N ASP A 343 -18.17 -23.78 13.04
CA ASP A 343 -18.52 -22.36 13.02
C ASP A 343 -17.83 -21.59 11.88
N ILE A 344 -16.55 -21.88 11.62
CA ILE A 344 -15.79 -21.30 10.50
C ILE A 344 -16.41 -21.75 9.17
N LYS A 345 -16.73 -23.04 9.05
CA LYS A 345 -17.42 -23.60 7.88
C LYS A 345 -18.79 -22.96 7.68
N ALA A 346 -19.55 -22.76 8.76
CA ALA A 346 -20.86 -22.12 8.75
C ALA A 346 -20.80 -20.62 8.41
N ALA A 347 -19.72 -19.92 8.80
CA ALA A 347 -19.48 -18.52 8.45
C ALA A 347 -19.38 -18.34 6.93
N ALA A 348 -18.82 -19.32 6.23
CA ALA A 348 -18.81 -19.43 4.78
C ALA A 348 -18.19 -18.24 4.04
N CYS A 349 -18.69 -17.87 2.87
CA CYS A 349 -18.02 -16.90 1.99
C CYS A 349 -18.93 -15.79 1.46
N PHE A 350 -18.29 -14.69 1.08
CA PHE A 350 -18.87 -13.66 0.22
C PHE A 350 -18.52 -13.95 -1.24
N LEU A 351 -19.44 -13.59 -2.13
CA LEU A 351 -19.21 -13.52 -3.56
C LEU A 351 -19.13 -12.05 -3.95
N ILE A 352 -17.95 -11.59 -4.30
CA ILE A 352 -17.71 -10.18 -4.62
C ILE A 352 -17.62 -9.99 -6.13
N LEU A 353 -18.14 -8.87 -6.61
CA LEU A 353 -17.97 -8.51 -8.02
C LEU A 353 -16.50 -8.26 -8.33
N GLN A 354 -16.04 -8.74 -9.47
CA GLN A 354 -14.73 -8.40 -10.01
C GLN A 354 -14.86 -7.99 -11.48
N THR A 355 -14.26 -6.86 -11.83
CA THR A 355 -14.02 -6.50 -13.22
C THR A 355 -12.72 -7.15 -13.68
N LYS A 356 -12.74 -7.80 -14.84
CA LYS A 356 -11.51 -8.21 -15.51
C LYS A 356 -10.79 -6.93 -15.95
N VAL A 357 -9.58 -6.69 -15.42
CA VAL A 357 -8.71 -5.64 -15.93
C VAL A 357 -8.01 -6.24 -17.14
N LEU A 358 -8.28 -5.73 -18.34
CA LEU A 358 -7.39 -5.91 -19.48
C LEU A 358 -6.09 -5.19 -19.13
N GLN A 359 -5.09 -5.93 -18.64
CA GLN A 359 -3.72 -5.47 -18.77
C GLN A 359 -3.36 -5.64 -20.25
N ILE A 360 -3.40 -4.56 -21.01
CA ILE A 360 -2.73 -4.52 -22.31
C ILE A 360 -1.24 -4.48 -21.99
N SER A 361 -0.60 -5.65 -21.94
CA SER A 361 0.85 -5.74 -21.85
C SER A 361 1.43 -5.38 -23.20
N VAL A 362 2.01 -4.18 -23.32
CA VAL A 362 3.09 -3.97 -24.29
C VAL A 362 4.31 -4.61 -23.65
N ASN A 363 4.69 -5.78 -24.18
CA ASN A 363 5.96 -6.49 -23.99
C ASN A 363 6.64 -6.33 -22.63
N ASN A 364 6.39 -7.29 -21.73
CA ASN A 364 7.44 -8.15 -21.19
C ASN A 364 6.80 -9.28 -20.38
N SER A 365 7.40 -10.45 -20.54
CA SER A 365 6.94 -11.77 -20.11
C SER A 365 6.72 -11.88 -18.61
N HIS A 366 5.60 -12.55 -18.26
CA HIS A 366 5.18 -13.06 -16.95
C HIS A 366 4.20 -12.18 -16.14
N CYS A 367 2.98 -12.07 -16.67
CA CYS A 367 1.76 -11.97 -15.86
C CYS A 367 0.97 -13.27 -16.00
N ILE A 368 0.95 -14.12 -14.96
CA ILE A 368 0.00 -15.23 -14.90
C ILE A 368 -1.36 -14.65 -14.51
N SER A 369 -2.11 -14.24 -15.52
CA SER A 369 -3.58 -14.18 -15.49
C SER A 369 -4.13 -15.36 -16.27
N GLN A 370 -4.07 -16.56 -15.70
CA GLN A 370 -4.94 -17.65 -16.13
C GLN A 370 -6.39 -17.23 -15.79
N THR A 371 -7.40 -17.21 -16.66
CA THR A 371 -7.56 -17.70 -18.03
C THR A 371 -8.67 -16.88 -18.73
N CYS A 372 -8.41 -16.33 -19.92
CA CYS A 372 -9.32 -16.50 -21.06
C CYS A 372 -8.42 -16.70 -22.27
N ASN A 373 -8.70 -17.74 -23.05
CA ASN A 373 -8.09 -17.93 -24.36
C ASN A 373 -8.27 -16.65 -25.18
N THR A 374 -7.21 -16.26 -25.87
CA THR A 374 -7.01 -15.00 -26.59
C THR A 374 -7.85 -14.85 -27.87
N GLU A 375 -9.00 -15.51 -27.96
CA GLU A 375 -9.85 -15.51 -29.16
C GLU A 375 -11.17 -14.73 -28.99
N ASP A 376 -11.54 -14.32 -27.76
CA ASP A 376 -12.79 -13.58 -27.53
C ASP A 376 -12.62 -12.08 -27.84
N ASN A 377 -13.57 -11.51 -28.59
CA ASN A 377 -13.63 -10.07 -28.90
C ASN A 377 -13.76 -9.21 -27.62
N ILE A 378 -13.11 -8.04 -27.57
CA ILE A 378 -13.11 -7.11 -26.41
C ILE A 378 -14.53 -6.74 -25.98
N GLU A 379 -15.46 -6.62 -26.92
CA GLU A 379 -16.88 -6.36 -26.64
C GLU A 379 -17.59 -7.54 -25.95
N GLU A 380 -17.18 -8.79 -26.19
CA GLU A 380 -17.69 -9.96 -25.47
C GLU A 380 -17.08 -10.09 -24.07
N LEU A 381 -15.79 -9.79 -23.92
CA LEU A 381 -15.13 -9.73 -22.62
C LEU A 381 -15.74 -8.67 -21.70
N ALA A 382 -16.15 -7.52 -22.26
CA ALA A 382 -16.88 -6.48 -21.52
C ALA A 382 -18.29 -6.92 -21.09
N LYS A 383 -18.85 -8.01 -21.64
CA LYS A 383 -20.13 -8.61 -21.24
C LYS A 383 -19.96 -9.70 -20.17
N LYS A 384 -18.78 -10.34 -20.07
CA LYS A 384 -18.51 -11.35 -19.04
C LYS A 384 -18.36 -10.69 -17.66
N ARG A 385 -19.13 -11.14 -16.67
CA ARG A 385 -19.05 -10.72 -15.27
C ARG A 385 -18.44 -11.84 -14.44
N MET A 386 -17.63 -11.48 -13.46
CA MET A 386 -16.96 -12.44 -12.58
C MET A 386 -17.37 -12.16 -11.14
N LEU A 387 -17.77 -13.21 -10.43
CA LEU A 387 -17.78 -13.23 -8.97
C LEU A 387 -16.54 -13.95 -8.49
N ARG A 388 -15.80 -13.29 -7.59
CA ARG A 388 -14.71 -13.90 -6.84
C ARG A 388 -15.20 -14.30 -5.46
N ILE A 389 -14.73 -15.43 -4.96
CA ILE A 389 -14.95 -15.81 -3.56
C ILE A 389 -14.06 -14.97 -2.65
N SER A 390 -14.62 -14.50 -1.55
CA SER A 390 -13.90 -13.95 -0.41
C SER A 390 -14.27 -14.75 0.83
N ALA A 391 -13.25 -15.32 1.49
CA ALA A 391 -13.40 -16.06 2.73
C ALA A 391 -13.46 -15.15 3.97
N ALA A 392 -13.64 -13.83 3.81
CA ALA A 392 -13.59 -12.86 4.92
C ALA A 392 -14.46 -13.24 6.15
N PRO A 393 -15.69 -13.77 6.01
CA PRO A 393 -16.47 -14.23 7.18
C PRO A 393 -15.77 -15.36 7.94
N ALA A 394 -15.26 -16.35 7.21
CA ALA A 394 -14.52 -17.47 7.76
C ALA A 394 -13.18 -17.04 8.37
N GLU A 395 -12.47 -16.10 7.72
CA GLU A 395 -11.22 -15.52 8.20
C GLU A 395 -11.45 -14.78 9.54
N ILE A 396 -12.50 -13.97 9.64
CA ILE A 396 -12.85 -13.27 10.89
C ILE A 396 -13.23 -14.28 11.98
N CYS A 397 -14.02 -15.30 11.64
CA CYS A 397 -14.40 -16.37 12.56
C CYS A 397 -13.16 -17.10 13.10
N LEU A 398 -12.23 -17.47 12.21
CA LEU A 398 -10.96 -18.09 12.56
C LEU A 398 -10.14 -17.17 13.46
N MET A 399 -9.91 -15.93 13.07
CA MET A 399 -9.11 -14.99 13.87
C MET A 399 -9.69 -14.79 15.26
N LYS A 400 -11.02 -14.83 15.40
CA LYS A 400 -11.72 -14.74 16.69
C LYS A 400 -11.65 -16.02 17.52
N SER A 401 -11.60 -17.20 16.89
CA SER A 401 -11.60 -18.50 17.57
C SER A 401 -10.20 -19.01 17.95
N ILE A 402 -9.15 -18.62 17.22
CA ILE A 402 -7.79 -19.09 17.52
C ILE A 402 -7.31 -18.58 18.90
N PRO A 403 -6.46 -19.37 19.61
CA PRO A 403 -5.88 -18.93 20.87
C PRO A 403 -5.13 -17.61 20.74
N ASN A 404 -5.21 -16.76 21.76
CA ASN A 404 -4.67 -15.41 21.74
C ASN A 404 -3.18 -15.36 21.35
N LYS A 405 -2.39 -16.37 21.73
CA LYS A 405 -0.96 -16.47 21.38
C LYS A 405 -0.71 -16.50 19.86
N PHE A 406 -1.56 -17.20 19.10
CA PHE A 406 -1.44 -17.24 17.63
C PHE A 406 -1.88 -15.92 16.99
N ARG A 407 -2.95 -15.31 17.52
CA ARG A 407 -3.39 -13.98 17.09
C ARG A 407 -2.31 -12.92 17.33
N GLN A 408 -1.67 -12.95 18.51
CA GLN A 408 -0.56 -12.08 18.87
C GLN A 408 0.65 -12.28 17.95
N ALA A 409 1.00 -13.53 17.64
CA ALA A 409 2.08 -13.83 16.69
C ALA A 409 1.79 -13.25 15.30
N TYR A 410 0.57 -13.40 14.80
CA TYR A 410 0.14 -12.81 13.52
C TYR A 410 0.24 -11.27 13.53
N ILE A 411 -0.22 -10.64 14.61
CA ILE A 411 -0.12 -9.18 14.79
C ILE A 411 1.34 -8.73 14.84
N LEU A 412 2.20 -9.44 15.57
CA LEU A 412 3.63 -9.16 15.65
C LEU A 412 4.31 -9.27 14.29
N ALA A 413 3.96 -10.28 13.49
CA ALA A 413 4.44 -10.38 12.12
C ALA A 413 4.02 -9.17 11.27
N LYS A 414 2.79 -8.66 11.44
CA LYS A 414 2.33 -7.41 10.78
C LYS A 414 3.10 -6.19 11.25
N ILE A 415 3.38 -6.08 12.56
CA ILE A 415 4.18 -4.98 13.13
C ILE A 415 5.60 -5.02 12.55
N LEU A 416 6.26 -6.18 12.61
CA LEU A 416 7.63 -6.37 12.13
C LEU A 416 7.75 -6.12 10.64
N LYS A 417 6.79 -6.55 9.81
CA LYS A 417 6.76 -6.24 8.38
C LYS A 417 6.67 -4.74 8.09
N ASN A 418 5.97 -3.99 8.95
CA ASN A 418 5.85 -2.53 8.80
C ASN A 418 7.08 -1.77 9.31
N VAL A 419 7.70 -2.26 10.39
CA VAL A 419 8.87 -1.61 11.02
C VAL A 419 10.18 -1.98 10.32
N CYS A 420 10.30 -3.22 9.85
CA CYS A 420 11.47 -3.78 9.17
C CYS A 420 11.03 -4.47 7.86
N PRO A 421 10.77 -3.71 6.78
CA PRO A 421 10.27 -4.26 5.51
C PRO A 421 11.24 -5.23 4.81
N GLU A 422 12.48 -5.35 5.29
CA GLU A 422 13.51 -6.29 4.82
C GLU A 422 13.47 -7.66 5.50
N ILE A 423 12.66 -7.84 6.56
CA ILE A 423 12.38 -9.17 7.10
C ILE A 423 11.47 -9.89 6.12
N ASN A 424 12.09 -10.52 5.13
CA ASN A 424 11.48 -11.59 4.35
C ASN A 424 11.35 -12.77 5.31
N VAL A 425 10.15 -13.04 5.82
CA VAL A 425 9.86 -14.31 6.48
C VAL A 425 9.99 -15.37 5.38
N GLU A 426 11.14 -16.01 5.28
CA GLU A 426 11.33 -17.16 4.40
C GLU A 426 10.38 -18.28 4.89
N THR A 427 9.25 -18.45 4.22
CA THR A 427 8.31 -19.57 4.40
C THR A 427 8.92 -20.92 4.01
N LYS A 428 10.18 -20.94 3.52
CA LYS A 428 10.92 -22.13 3.09
C LYS A 428 10.96 -23.24 4.13
N GLN A 429 10.98 -22.91 5.42
CA GLN A 429 11.11 -23.92 6.48
C GLN A 429 9.84 -24.77 6.70
N TYR A 430 8.71 -24.42 6.08
CA TYR A 430 7.42 -25.10 6.24
C TYR A 430 6.85 -25.74 4.96
N GLY A 431 7.65 -25.91 3.90
CA GLY A 431 7.27 -26.74 2.75
C GLY A 431 6.19 -26.16 1.83
N LEU A 432 6.10 -24.82 1.71
CA LEU A 432 5.22 -24.16 0.73
C LEU A 432 6.05 -23.79 -0.51
N GLU A 433 5.83 -24.49 -1.61
CA GLU A 433 6.54 -24.33 -2.88
C GLU A 433 6.33 -22.93 -3.52
N GLN A 434 7.38 -22.48 -4.20
CA GLN A 434 7.57 -21.15 -4.77
C GLN A 434 6.52 -20.76 -5.82
N LEU A 435 6.07 -19.51 -5.77
CA LEU A 435 5.62 -18.77 -6.95
C LEU A 435 6.54 -17.56 -7.13
N ASP A 436 7.14 -17.48 -8.31
CA ASP A 436 8.19 -16.54 -8.70
C ASP A 436 7.92 -15.08 -8.33
N MET A 437 8.93 -14.45 -7.73
CA MET A 437 8.95 -13.09 -7.22
C MET A 437 9.90 -12.21 -8.04
N GLU A 438 9.53 -11.91 -9.28
CA GLU A 438 10.04 -10.72 -9.98
C GLU A 438 8.87 -9.77 -10.26
N TYR A 439 8.96 -8.54 -9.71
CA TYR A 439 8.04 -7.41 -9.91
C TYR A 439 6.67 -7.38 -9.19
N ALA A 440 6.56 -7.94 -7.99
CA ALA A 440 5.41 -7.64 -7.13
C ALA A 440 5.74 -6.53 -6.11
N ARG A 441 5.03 -5.40 -6.19
CA ARG A 441 4.77 -4.59 -4.97
C ARG A 441 4.33 -5.58 -3.87
N PRO A 442 4.80 -5.45 -2.62
CA PRO A 442 4.46 -6.42 -1.58
C PRO A 442 2.94 -6.50 -1.47
N ARG A 443 2.35 -7.61 -1.94
CA ARG A 443 0.93 -7.84 -1.72
C ARG A 443 0.74 -7.95 -0.21
N ARG A 444 -0.27 -7.26 0.33
CA ARG A 444 -0.85 -7.62 1.63
C ARG A 444 -1.19 -9.10 1.49
N THR A 445 -0.52 -9.96 2.26
CA THR A 445 -0.89 -11.37 2.38
C THR A 445 -2.35 -11.36 2.79
N LYS A 446 -3.22 -11.77 1.86
CA LYS A 446 -4.65 -11.82 2.16
C LYS A 446 -4.85 -12.95 3.17
N PRO A 447 -5.75 -12.82 4.16
CA PRO A 447 -5.99 -13.90 5.11
C PRO A 447 -6.44 -15.22 4.42
N SER A 448 -6.93 -15.15 3.17
CA SER A 448 -7.20 -16.31 2.32
C SER A 448 -5.97 -17.20 2.02
N GLU A 449 -4.75 -16.65 2.08
CA GLU A 449 -3.51 -17.44 1.97
C GLU A 449 -3.12 -18.06 3.32
N PHE A 450 -3.49 -17.45 4.46
CA PHE A 450 -3.30 -18.00 5.80
C PHE A 450 -4.23 -19.19 6.12
N LEU A 451 -5.42 -19.23 5.52
CA LEU A 451 -6.25 -20.44 5.60
C LEU A 451 -5.59 -21.62 4.87
N LYS A 452 -4.77 -21.36 3.84
CA LYS A 452 -4.11 -22.42 3.05
C LYS A 452 -2.71 -22.78 3.54
N SER A 453 -2.01 -21.86 4.21
CA SER A 453 -0.66 -22.03 4.81
C SER A 453 -0.75 -22.46 6.27
#